data_AF-A0A1Z9C823-F1
#
_entry.id   AF-A0A1Z9C823-F1
#
_cell.length_a   1.000
_cell.length_b   1.000
_cell.length_c   1.000
_cell.angle_alpha   90.00
_cell.angle_beta   90.00
_cell.angle_gamma   90.00
#
_symmetry.space_group_name_H-M   'P 1'
#
loop_
_entity.id
_entity.type
_entity.pdbx_description
1 polymer ?
#
loop_
_entity_poly.entity_id
_entity_poly.type
_entity_poly.pdbx_seq_one_letter_code
_entity_poly.pdbx_strand_id
1 'polypeptide(L)' 'MTFNDLLKQTGMSTRGASNLLNVRYDTVRNWKYGRTQVPERVMEQMEQYAQFASHIFKNTEF' A
#
# COMPACT_ATOMS: atom_id res chain seq x y z
N MET A 1 5.97 10.45 2.40
CA MET A 1 5.15 9.32 2.88
C MET A 1 5.83 8.04 2.45
N THR A 2 5.94 7.04 3.32
CA THR A 2 6.60 5.77 2.95
C THR A 2 5.58 4.75 2.43
N PHE A 3 6.04 3.73 1.72
CA PHE A 3 5.20 2.62 1.29
C PHE A 3 4.51 1.90 2.47
N ASN A 4 5.17 1.81 3.62
CA ASN A 4 4.57 1.24 4.83
C ASN A 4 3.45 2.12 5.41
N ASP A 5 3.54 3.44 5.28
CA ASP A 5 2.47 4.36 5.69
C ASP A 5 1.23 4.16 4.81
N LEU A 6 1.43 4.02 3.50
CA LEU A 6 0.36 3.74 2.53
C LEU A 6 -0.31 2.38 2.79
N LEU A 7 0.48 1.34 3.12
CA LEU A 7 -0.08 0.04 3.54
C LEU A 7 -0.97 0.16 4.76
N LYS A 8 -0.54 0.94 5.77
CA LYS A 8 -1.33 1.14 6.98
C LYS A 8 -2.62 1.90 6.69
N GLN A 9 -2.56 2.96 5.88
CA GLN A 9 -3.74 3.75 5.50
C GLN A 9 -4.77 2.93 4.72
N THR A 10 -4.31 2.04 3.85
CA THR A 10 -5.20 1.14 3.10
C THR A 10 -5.68 -0.06 3.91
N GLY A 11 -5.17 -0.29 5.12
CA GLY A 11 -5.46 -1.47 5.92
C GLY A 11 -4.90 -2.78 5.33
N MET A 12 -3.99 -2.72 4.36
CA MET A 12 -3.48 -3.90 3.68
C MET A 12 -2.37 -4.59 4.47
N SER A 13 -2.45 -5.92 4.50
CA SER A 13 -1.32 -6.77 4.89
C SER A 13 -0.28 -6.83 3.77
N THR A 14 0.97 -7.21 4.10
CA THR A 14 2.03 -7.45 3.10
C THR A 14 1.61 -8.46 2.04
N ARG A 15 0.85 -9.50 2.44
CA ARG A 15 0.35 -10.53 1.52
C ARG A 15 -0.80 -10.02 0.64
N GLY A 16 -1.67 -9.17 1.19
CA GLY A 16 -2.71 -8.50 0.41
C GLY A 16 -2.10 -7.61 -0.67
N ALA A 17 -1.11 -6.80 -0.30
CA ALA A 17 -0.40 -5.93 -1.23
C ALA A 17 0.38 -6.70 -2.29
N SER A 18 1.01 -7.83 -1.96
CA SER A 18 1.71 -8.66 -2.96
C SER A 18 0.75 -9.20 -4.02
N ASN A 19 -0.43 -9.63 -3.61
CA ASN A 19 -1.46 -10.11 -4.52
C ASN A 19 -2.03 -8.97 -5.37
N LEU A 20 -2.34 -7.82 -4.75
CA LEU A 20 -2.91 -6.66 -5.44
C LEU A 20 -1.96 -6.08 -6.50
N LEU A 21 -0.68 -5.93 -6.15
CA LEU A 21 0.34 -5.35 -7.02
C LEU A 21 0.96 -6.38 -7.96
N ASN A 22 0.55 -7.65 -7.86
CA ASN A 22 1.09 -8.76 -8.63
C ASN A 22 2.64 -8.84 -8.60
N VAL A 23 3.20 -8.77 -7.39
CA VAL A 23 4.64 -8.90 -7.15
C VAL A 23 4.91 -9.93 -6.06
N ARG A 24 6.16 -10.40 -5.96
CA ARG A 24 6.54 -11.35 -4.92
C ARG A 24 6.38 -10.75 -3.53
N TYR A 25 5.98 -11.57 -2.56
CA TYR A 25 5.86 -11.17 -1.16
C TYR A 25 7.14 -10.51 -0.63
N ASP A 26 8.31 -11.06 -0.97
CA ASP A 26 9.60 -10.54 -0.54
C ASP A 26 9.90 -9.15 -1.12
N THR A 27 9.43 -8.86 -2.33
CA THR A 27 9.53 -7.53 -2.93
C THR A 27 8.78 -6.50 -2.09
N VAL A 28 7.52 -6.79 -1.74
CA VAL A 28 6.71 -5.93 -0.86
C VAL A 28 7.34 -5.80 0.52
N ARG A 29 7.87 -6.90 1.07
CA ARG A 29 8.57 -6.90 2.37
C ARG A 29 9.79 -5.99 2.33
N ASN A 30 10.59 -6.05 1.26
CA ASN A 30 11.78 -5.21 1.11
C ASN A 30 11.41 -3.72 1.00
N TRP A 31 10.36 -3.39 0.24
CA TRP A 31 9.82 -2.03 0.17
C TRP A 31 9.32 -1.53 1.53
N LYS A 32 8.55 -2.36 2.26
CA LYS A 32 8.01 -2.04 3.58
C LYS A 32 9.09 -1.68 4.60
N TYR A 33 10.23 -2.38 4.57
CA TYR A 33 11.35 -2.14 5.49
C TYR A 33 12.42 -1.22 4.92
N GLY A 34 12.19 -0.57 3.77
CA GLY A 34 13.14 0.36 3.16
C GLY A 34 14.44 -0.29 2.66
N ARG A 35 14.46 -1.62 2.49
CA ARG A 35 15.63 -2.36 2.00
C ARG A 35 15.88 -2.17 0.50
N THR A 36 14.87 -1.74 -0.22
CA THR A 36 14.93 -1.48 -1.66
C THR A 36 14.00 -0.33 -1.97
N GLN A 37 14.39 0.52 -2.93
CA GLN A 37 13.54 1.60 -3.40
C GLN A 37 12.29 1.05 -4.07
N VAL A 38 11.15 1.70 -3.79
CA VAL A 38 9.87 1.38 -4.42
C VAL A 38 9.83 2.09 -5.78
N PRO A 39 9.43 1.40 -6.87
CA PRO A 39 9.20 2.06 -8.14
C PRO A 39 8.16 3.18 -8.00
N GLU A 40 8.39 4.32 -8.65
CA GLU A 40 7.52 5.50 -8.57
C GLU A 40 6.06 5.17 -8.93
N ARG A 41 5.84 4.43 -10.03
CA ARG A 41 4.51 3.97 -10.44
C ARG A 41 3.76 3.17 -9.36
N VAL A 42 4.48 2.41 -8.55
CA VAL A 42 3.87 1.64 -7.45
C VAL A 42 3.51 2.56 -6.28
N MET A 43 4.32 3.59 -6.02
CA MET A 43 4.00 4.62 -5.02
C MET A 43 2.74 5.38 -5.43
N GLU A 44 2.66 5.87 -6.66
CA GLU A 44 1.48 6.57 -7.20
C GLU A 44 0.21 5.71 -7.08
N GLN A 45 0.30 4.44 -7.47
CA GLN A 45 -0.82 3.50 -7.39
C GLN A 45 -1.29 3.29 -5.93
N MET A 46 -0.35 3.15 -4.99
CA MET A 46 -0.68 2.99 -3.56
C MET A 46 -1.25 4.27 -2.94
N GLU A 47 -0.80 5.46 -3.38
CA GLU A 47 -1.36 6.73 -2.97
C GLU A 47 -2.83 6.86 -3.41
N GLN A 48 -3.16 6.46 -4.63
CA GLN A 48 -4.56 6.41 -5.09
C GLN A 48 -5.40 5.47 -4.23
N TYR A 49 -4.90 4.27 -3.93
CA TYR A 49 -5.62 3.32 -3.06
C TYR A 49 -5.84 3.87 -1.65
N ALA A 50 -4.85 4.56 -1.08
CA ALA A 50 -4.98 5.18 0.23
C ALA A 50 -6.03 6.29 0.24
N GLN A 51 -6.09 7.11 -0.82
CA GLN A 51 -7.11 8.15 -0.99
C GLN A 51 -8.52 7.55 -1.06
N PHE A 52 -8.72 6.49 -1.87
CA PHE A 52 -10.01 5.80 -1.96
C PHE A 52 -10.41 5.13 -0.65
N ALA A 53 -9.48 4.44 0.02
CA ALA A 53 -9.73 3.84 1.34
C ALA A 53 -10.17 4.90 2.35
N SER A 54 -9.51 6.07 2.38
CA SER A 54 -9.90 7.17 3.25
C SER A 54 -11.32 7.68 2.97
N HIS A 55 -11.70 7.79 1.69
CA HIS A 55 -13.05 8.23 1.31
C HIS A 55 -14.11 7.21 1.75
N ILE A 56 -13.87 5.92 1.54
CA ILE A 56 -14.79 4.85 1.94
C ILE A 56 -14.95 4.85 3.47
N PHE A 57 -13.85 4.83 4.24
CA PHE A 57 -13.93 4.77 5.69
C PHE A 57 -14.52 6.02 6.33
N LYS A 58 -14.37 7.21 5.73
CA LYS A 58 -15.02 8.44 6.20
C LYS A 58 -16.52 8.49 5.94
N ASN A 59 -16.99 7.86 4.86
CA ASN A 59 -18.41 7.83 4.49
C ASN A 59 -19.16 6.65 5.11
N THR A 60 -18.46 5.74 5.79
CA THR A 60 -19.04 4.59 6.48
C THR A 60 -19.17 4.91 7.96
N GLU A 61 -20.03 5.87 8.32
CA GLU A 61 -20.51 5.99 9.70
C GLU A 61 -21.60 4.91 9.91
N PHE A 62 -21.38 4.03 10.89
CA PHE A 62 -22.37 3.06 11.38
C PHE A 62 -23.19 3.65 12.52
#